data_AF-A0AAW2DP56-F1
#
_entry.id   AF-A0AAW2DP56-F1
#
_cell.length_a   1.000
_cell.length_b   1.000
_cell.length_c   1.000
_cell.angle_alpha   90.00
_cell.angle_beta   90.00
_cell.angle_gamma   90.00
#
_symmetry.space_group_name_H-M   'P 1'
#
loop_
_entity.id
_entity.type
_entity.pdbx_description
1 polymer ?
#
loop_
_entity_poly.entity_id
_entity_poly.type
_entity_poly.pdbx_seq_one_letter_code
_entity_poly.pdbx_strand_id
1 'polypeptide(L)'
;MASPISCLSILVIPLLVTSLFYQVSNADRALVESICHNSTAYEFCLSSLLSDERSIKSPLPILELISVELNVKVVEDVVQRIPDLLQTLTDPLDKTRLQNCEKDIRVVHENINIASGAAGYQNYDELKTSLTVALLKIAECDNEYESSPKRQSPLSDFTFKMGRLIDISYVIINKILLG
;
A
#
# COMPACT_ATOMS: atom_id res chain seq x y z
N MET A 1 -53.82 -34.75 5.33
CA MET A 1 -53.91 -33.63 4.36
C MET A 1 -52.94 -32.56 4.86
N ALA A 2 -51.73 -32.52 4.32
CA ALA A 2 -50.70 -31.56 4.72
C ALA A 2 -50.91 -30.27 3.90
N SER A 3 -51.13 -29.16 4.60
CA SER A 3 -51.35 -27.86 3.96
C SER A 3 -50.10 -27.42 3.18
N PRO A 4 -50.23 -27.01 1.89
CA PRO A 4 -49.10 -26.61 1.05
C PRO A 4 -48.50 -25.24 1.45
N ILE A 5 -49.17 -24.53 2.36
CA ILE A 5 -48.79 -23.18 2.80
C ILE A 5 -47.55 -23.21 3.72
N SER A 6 -47.28 -24.33 4.40
CA SER A 6 -46.17 -24.43 5.37
C SER A 6 -44.78 -24.55 4.73
N CYS A 7 -44.68 -24.99 3.48
CA CYS A 7 -43.39 -25.23 2.81
C CYS A 7 -42.84 -23.97 2.10
N LEU A 8 -43.73 -23.05 1.70
CA LEU A 8 -43.34 -21.81 1.02
C LEU A 8 -42.61 -20.86 1.98
N SER A 9 -43.05 -20.76 3.24
CA SER A 9 -42.42 -19.89 4.24
C SER A 9 -41.01 -20.33 4.64
N ILE A 10 -40.70 -21.63 4.56
CA ILE A 10 -39.39 -22.17 4.97
C ILE A 10 -38.31 -21.91 3.91
N LEU A 11 -38.68 -21.77 2.63
CA LEU A 11 -37.74 -21.50 1.53
C LEU A 11 -37.53 -20.02 1.26
N VAL A 12 -38.53 -19.17 1.54
CA VAL A 12 -38.46 -17.73 1.27
C VAL A 12 -37.53 -17.01 2.25
N ILE A 13 -37.49 -17.44 3.52
CA ILE A 13 -36.64 -16.82 4.57
C ILE A 13 -35.14 -16.99 4.27
N PRO A 14 -34.59 -18.19 3.97
CA PRO A 14 -33.17 -18.33 3.64
C PRO A 14 -32.78 -17.61 2.35
N LEU A 15 -33.65 -17.55 1.34
CA LEU A 15 -33.39 -16.81 0.09
C LEU A 15 -33.25 -15.29 0.33
N LEU A 16 -34.14 -14.71 1.15
CA LEU A 16 -34.04 -13.30 1.56
C LEU A 16 -32.76 -13.01 2.33
N VAL A 17 -32.37 -13.90 3.25
CA VAL A 17 -31.12 -13.76 4.01
C VAL A 17 -29.90 -13.86 3.08
N THR A 18 -29.88 -14.76 2.10
CA THR A 18 -28.77 -14.83 1.11
C THR A 18 -28.69 -13.61 0.19
N SER A 19 -29.82 -12.98 -0.15
CA SER A 19 -29.84 -11.77 -1.00
C SER A 19 -29.33 -10.52 -0.27
N LEU A 20 -29.49 -10.45 1.05
CA LEU A 20 -28.98 -9.35 1.88
C LEU A 20 -27.46 -9.38 2.06
N PHE A 21 -26.83 -10.55 1.91
CA PHE A 21 -25.38 -10.71 2.05
C PHE A 21 -24.61 -10.74 0.72
N TYR A 22 -25.31 -10.79 -0.42
CA TYR A 22 -24.70 -10.81 -1.76
C TYR A 22 -24.70 -9.45 -2.49
N GLN A 23 -24.98 -8.35 -1.80
CA GLN A 23 -24.61 -7.02 -2.30
C GLN A 23 -23.24 -6.62 -1.75
N VAL A 24 -22.21 -7.35 -2.17
CA VAL A 24 -20.91 -6.68 -2.40
C VAL A 24 -21.17 -5.83 -3.64
N SER A 25 -21.48 -4.55 -3.43
CA SER A 25 -21.86 -3.65 -4.51
C SER A 25 -20.69 -3.57 -5.50
N ASN A 26 -20.96 -3.84 -6.79
CA ASN A 26 -19.98 -3.60 -7.86
C ASN A 26 -19.51 -2.13 -7.89
N ALA A 27 -20.28 -1.19 -7.32
CA ALA A 27 -19.90 0.21 -7.23
C ALA A 27 -18.74 0.44 -6.23
N ASP A 28 -18.55 -0.44 -5.25
CA ASP A 28 -17.55 -0.24 -4.19
C ASP A 28 -16.16 -0.66 -4.70
N ARG A 29 -16.11 -1.74 -5.50
CA ARG A 29 -14.90 -2.14 -6.26
C ARG A 29 -14.56 -1.14 -7.37
N ALA A 30 -15.56 -0.49 -7.97
CA ALA A 30 -15.33 0.48 -9.04
C ALA A 30 -14.47 1.68 -8.59
N LEU A 31 -14.54 2.07 -7.31
CA LEU A 31 -13.67 3.11 -6.77
C LEU A 31 -12.20 2.68 -6.76
N VAL A 32 -11.91 1.48 -6.25
CA VAL A 32 -10.55 0.89 -6.26
C VAL A 32 -10.03 0.77 -7.69
N GLU A 33 -10.85 0.28 -8.61
CA GLU A 33 -10.47 0.18 -10.04
C GLU A 33 -10.20 1.56 -10.66
N SER A 34 -11.00 2.58 -10.33
CA SER A 34 -10.80 3.97 -10.77
C SER A 34 -9.49 4.59 -10.23
N ILE A 35 -9.09 4.24 -9.00
CA ILE A 35 -7.79 4.61 -8.44
C ILE A 35 -6.68 3.90 -9.22
N CYS A 36 -6.78 2.58 -9.38
CA CYS A 36 -5.71 1.81 -10.01
C CYS A 36 -5.53 2.13 -11.49
N HIS A 37 -6.57 2.54 -12.21
CA HIS A 37 -6.45 3.05 -13.59
C HIS A 37 -5.63 4.34 -13.69
N ASN A 38 -5.60 5.15 -12.64
CA ASN A 38 -4.80 6.37 -12.59
C ASN A 38 -3.41 6.14 -11.98
N SER A 39 -3.13 4.95 -11.45
CA SER A 39 -1.82 4.57 -10.95
C SER A 39 -0.87 4.20 -12.09
N THR A 40 0.43 4.31 -11.83
CA THR A 40 1.47 3.89 -12.77
C THR A 40 1.65 2.36 -12.86
N ALA A 41 0.92 1.59 -12.04
CA ALA A 41 0.99 0.13 -12.00
C ALA A 41 -0.37 -0.48 -11.60
N TYR A 42 -1.28 -0.55 -12.56
CA TYR A 42 -2.66 -1.03 -12.35
C TYR A 42 -2.76 -2.34 -11.56
N GLU A 43 -2.09 -3.40 -12.02
CA GLU A 43 -2.17 -4.73 -11.38
C GLU A 43 -1.58 -4.72 -9.96
N PHE A 44 -0.47 -4.01 -9.77
CA PHE A 44 0.12 -3.85 -8.44
C PHE A 44 -0.87 -3.13 -7.51
N CYS A 45 -1.41 -1.99 -7.93
CA CYS A 45 -2.40 -1.24 -7.16
C CYS A 45 -3.61 -2.10 -6.78
N LEU A 46 -4.17 -2.82 -7.75
CA LEU A 46 -5.36 -3.63 -7.51
C LEU A 46 -5.05 -4.75 -6.52
N SER A 47 -3.94 -5.47 -6.72
CA SER A 47 -3.53 -6.53 -5.80
C SER A 47 -3.18 -6.02 -4.40
N SER A 48 -2.56 -4.85 -4.29
CA SER A 48 -2.18 -4.24 -3.01
C SER A 48 -3.41 -3.77 -2.24
N LEU A 49 -4.28 -2.96 -2.84
CA LEU A 49 -5.47 -2.47 -2.15
C LEU A 49 -6.43 -3.61 -1.79
N LEU A 50 -6.64 -4.57 -2.70
CA LEU A 50 -7.52 -5.72 -2.42
C LEU A 50 -6.91 -6.76 -1.47
N SER A 51 -5.62 -6.65 -1.11
CA SER A 51 -5.04 -7.46 -0.03
C SER A 51 -5.57 -7.07 1.35
N ASP A 52 -6.17 -5.89 1.47
CA ASP A 52 -6.84 -5.43 2.68
C ASP A 52 -8.37 -5.46 2.47
N GLU A 53 -9.06 -6.30 3.25
CA GLU A 53 -10.51 -6.48 3.13
C GLU A 53 -11.29 -5.18 3.37
N ARG A 54 -10.71 -4.22 4.13
CA ARG A 54 -11.35 -2.91 4.38
C ARG A 54 -11.49 -2.12 3.09
N SER A 55 -10.60 -2.30 2.10
CA SER A 55 -10.56 -1.50 0.88
C SER A 55 -11.84 -1.60 0.06
N ILE A 56 -12.50 -2.75 0.05
CA ILE A 56 -13.62 -3.02 -0.87
C ILE A 56 -14.77 -2.03 -0.66
N LYS A 57 -15.01 -1.56 0.56
CA LYS A 57 -16.14 -0.69 0.92
C LYS A 57 -15.73 0.66 1.49
N SER A 58 -14.46 1.00 1.33
CA SER A 58 -13.87 2.15 2.00
C SER A 58 -13.98 3.42 1.15
N PRO A 59 -14.37 4.56 1.76
CA PRO A 59 -14.27 5.85 1.08
C PRO A 59 -12.80 6.23 0.89
N LEU A 60 -12.54 7.23 0.03
CA LEU A 60 -11.19 7.69 -0.30
C LEU A 60 -10.27 7.94 0.93
N PRO A 61 -10.71 8.58 2.03
CA PRO A 61 -9.83 8.79 3.19
C PRO A 61 -9.37 7.49 3.85
N ILE A 62 -10.23 6.46 3.87
CA ILE A 62 -9.88 5.16 4.42
C ILE A 62 -8.99 4.39 3.44
N LEU A 63 -9.23 4.49 2.13
CA LEU A 63 -8.33 3.94 1.12
C LEU A 63 -6.93 4.56 1.17
N GLU A 64 -6.84 5.86 1.46
CA GLU A 64 -5.55 6.53 1.66
C GLU A 64 -4.81 5.96 2.88
N LEU A 65 -5.50 5.86 4.01
CA LEU A 65 -4.92 5.26 5.21
C LEU A 65 -4.43 3.83 4.95
N ILE A 66 -5.22 3.01 4.26
CA ILE A 66 -4.83 1.64 3.89
C ILE A 66 -3.58 1.64 3.00
N SER A 67 -3.52 2.50 1.98
CA SER A 67 -2.34 2.63 1.10
C SER A 67 -1.06 2.90 1.89
N VAL A 68 -1.12 3.83 2.85
CA VAL A 68 0.03 4.17 3.71
C VAL A 68 0.35 3.04 4.69
N GLU A 69 -0.65 2.39 5.30
CA GLU A 69 -0.45 1.26 6.21
C GLU A 69 0.20 0.05 5.50
N LEU A 70 -0.14 -0.19 4.23
CA LEU A 70 0.55 -1.19 3.41
C LEU A 70 2.03 -0.83 3.22
N ASN A 71 2.33 0.47 3.09
CA ASN A 71 3.69 0.95 2.96
C ASN A 71 4.47 0.81 4.28
N VAL A 72 3.85 1.12 5.41
CA VAL A 72 4.41 0.87 6.75
C VAL A 72 4.91 -0.57 6.86
N LYS A 73 4.08 -1.55 6.48
CA LYS A 73 4.44 -2.98 6.52
C LYS A 73 5.68 -3.29 5.67
N VAL A 74 5.74 -2.78 4.43
CA VAL A 74 6.89 -3.00 3.55
C VAL A 74 8.17 -2.38 4.13
N VAL A 75 8.05 -1.22 4.77
CA VAL A 75 9.19 -0.55 5.40
C VAL A 75 9.66 -1.27 6.66
N GLU A 76 8.74 -1.75 7.50
CA GLU A 76 9.09 -2.57 8.66
C GLU A 76 9.82 -3.85 8.26
N ASP A 77 9.33 -4.54 7.22
CA ASP A 77 9.97 -5.75 6.67
C ASP A 77 11.41 -5.47 6.21
N VAL A 78 11.65 -4.38 5.47
CA VAL A 78 12.99 -4.08 4.98
C VAL A 78 13.94 -3.68 6.13
N VAL A 79 13.45 -2.89 7.11
CA VAL A 79 14.24 -2.47 8.27
C VAL A 79 14.71 -3.69 9.06
N GLN A 80 13.85 -4.69 9.22
CA GLN A 80 14.21 -5.96 9.87
C GLN A 80 15.20 -6.79 9.05
N ARG A 81 15.19 -6.68 7.72
CA ARG A 81 16.02 -7.48 6.82
C ARG A 81 17.43 -6.95 6.62
N ILE A 82 17.63 -5.64 6.70
CA ILE A 82 18.94 -4.99 6.44
C ILE A 82 20.08 -5.53 7.32
N PRO A 83 19.91 -5.75 8.65
CA PRO A 83 20.98 -6.28 9.49
C PRO A 83 21.50 -7.64 9.02
N ASP A 84 20.60 -8.53 8.59
CA ASP A 84 20.97 -9.85 8.06
C ASP A 84 21.71 -9.71 6.72
N LEU A 85 21.21 -8.86 5.83
CA LEU A 85 21.85 -8.58 4.55
C LEU A 85 23.28 -8.07 4.75
N LEU A 86 23.49 -7.12 5.67
CA LEU A 86 24.81 -6.57 6.02
C LEU A 86 25.79 -7.63 6.54
N GLN A 87 25.31 -8.67 7.21
CA GLN A 87 26.15 -9.78 7.68
C GLN A 87 26.56 -10.73 6.54
N THR A 88 25.72 -10.87 5.52
CA THR A 88 26.00 -11.75 4.37
C THR A 88 26.91 -11.13 3.31
N LEU A 89 27.02 -9.79 3.28
CA LEU A 89 27.86 -9.09 2.31
C LEU A 89 29.35 -9.20 2.64
N THR A 90 30.12 -9.73 1.69
CA THR A 90 31.58 -9.83 1.79
C THR A 90 32.31 -8.69 1.08
N ASP A 91 31.69 -8.09 0.06
CA ASP A 91 32.27 -7.00 -0.71
C ASP A 91 32.18 -5.67 0.09
N PRO A 92 33.30 -4.96 0.32
CA PRO A 92 33.29 -3.73 1.12
C PRO A 92 32.45 -2.60 0.51
N LEU A 93 32.40 -2.49 -0.83
CA LEU A 93 31.61 -1.47 -1.52
C LEU A 93 30.11 -1.74 -1.33
N ASP A 94 29.66 -2.98 -1.47
CA ASP A 94 28.25 -3.33 -1.24
C ASP A 94 27.86 -3.11 0.23
N LYS A 95 28.78 -3.37 1.17
CA LYS A 95 28.54 -3.09 2.58
C LYS A 95 28.36 -1.60 2.84
N THR A 96 29.22 -0.74 2.27
CA THR A 96 29.08 0.72 2.39
C THR A 96 27.79 1.22 1.76
N ARG A 97 27.44 0.76 0.54
CA ARG A 97 26.19 1.13 -0.13
C ARG A 97 24.96 0.73 0.70
N LEU A 98 24.93 -0.49 1.21
CA LEU A 98 23.82 -0.95 2.04
C LEU A 98 23.73 -0.18 3.37
N GLN A 99 24.85 0.21 3.97
CA GLN A 99 24.86 1.07 5.17
C GLN A 99 24.35 2.50 4.90
N ASN A 100 24.59 3.04 3.70
CA ASN A 100 24.00 4.32 3.29
C ASN A 100 22.49 4.16 3.11
N CYS A 101 22.07 3.14 2.34
CA CYS A 101 20.68 2.76 2.22
C CYS A 101 19.98 2.55 3.58
N GLU A 102 20.63 1.92 4.56
CA GLU A 102 20.05 1.75 5.90
C GLU A 102 19.66 3.09 6.55
N LYS A 103 20.49 4.12 6.38
CA LYS A 103 20.21 5.46 6.90
C LYS A 103 19.03 6.08 6.18
N ASP A 104 18.98 5.97 4.86
CA ASP A 104 17.87 6.52 4.07
C ASP A 104 16.56 5.79 4.35
N ILE A 105 16.58 4.46 4.44
CA ILE A 105 15.43 3.64 4.82
C ILE A 105 14.93 3.96 6.23
N ARG A 106 15.80 4.35 7.16
CA ARG A 106 15.37 4.84 8.48
C ARG A 106 14.56 6.14 8.38
N VAL A 107 14.96 7.05 7.49
CA VAL A 107 14.22 8.28 7.21
C VAL A 107 12.90 7.97 6.48
N VAL A 108 12.91 7.00 5.56
CA VAL A 108 11.67 6.48 4.95
C VAL A 108 10.73 5.97 6.03
N HIS A 109 11.22 5.14 6.96
CA HIS A 109 10.42 4.58 8.05
C HIS A 109 9.79 5.66 8.93
N GLU A 110 10.57 6.67 9.33
CA GLU A 110 10.05 7.80 10.10
C GLU A 110 8.95 8.54 9.32
N ASN A 111 9.20 8.88 8.05
CA ASN A 111 8.25 9.66 7.25
C ASN A 111 7.00 8.88 6.86
N ILE A 112 7.09 7.57 6.63
CA ILE A 112 5.92 6.74 6.36
C ILE A 112 5.05 6.58 7.62
N ASN A 113 5.64 6.54 8.82
CA ASN A 113 4.87 6.59 10.07
C ASN A 113 4.18 7.94 10.29
N ILE A 114 4.87 9.06 10.01
CA ILE A 114 4.26 10.39 10.05
C ILE A 114 3.11 10.48 9.03
N ALA A 115 3.34 10.01 7.80
CA ALA A 115 2.31 9.92 6.76
C ALA A 115 1.10 9.10 7.24
N SER A 116 1.31 7.98 7.94
CA SER A 116 0.21 7.16 8.47
C SER A 116 -0.63 7.93 9.49
N GLY A 117 0.02 8.67 10.39
CA GLY A 117 -0.67 9.54 11.34
C GLY A 117 -1.44 10.65 10.62
N ALA A 118 -0.79 11.33 9.67
CA ALA A 118 -1.40 12.39 8.87
C ALA A 118 -2.60 11.89 8.05
N ALA A 119 -2.53 10.70 7.45
CA ALA A 119 -3.65 10.07 6.76
C ALA A 119 -4.83 9.79 7.72
N GLY A 120 -4.55 9.27 8.92
CA GLY A 120 -5.56 9.03 9.95
C GLY A 120 -6.28 10.30 10.42
N TYR A 121 -5.55 11.43 10.48
CA TYR A 121 -6.12 12.75 10.79
C TYR A 121 -6.60 13.53 9.56
N GLN A 122 -6.48 12.96 8.36
CA GLN A 122 -6.80 13.61 7.08
C GLN A 122 -6.04 14.93 6.84
N ASN A 123 -4.82 15.03 7.38
CA ASN A 123 -3.89 16.12 7.13
C ASN A 123 -3.13 15.87 5.82
N TYR A 124 -3.78 16.17 4.68
CA TYR A 124 -3.24 15.83 3.36
C TYR A 124 -1.99 16.62 2.96
N ASP A 125 -1.75 17.80 3.55
CA ASP A 125 -0.53 18.59 3.30
C ASP A 125 0.69 17.94 3.96
N GLU A 126 0.56 17.52 5.22
CA GLU A 126 1.61 16.79 5.94
C GLU A 126 1.86 15.41 5.32
N LEU A 127 0.78 14.70 5.00
CA LEU A 127 0.85 13.41 4.29
C LEU A 127 1.66 13.53 3.00
N LYS A 128 1.32 14.48 2.12
CA LYS A 128 2.07 14.72 0.87
C LYS A 128 3.53 15.07 1.13
N THR A 129 3.79 15.90 2.13
CA THR A 129 5.15 16.32 2.48
C THR A 129 5.99 15.10 2.90
N SER A 130 5.47 14.28 3.81
CA SER A 130 6.16 13.09 4.30
C SER A 130 6.35 12.03 3.21
N LEU A 131 5.34 11.78 2.37
CA LEU A 131 5.47 10.87 1.22
C LEU A 131 6.53 11.36 0.23
N THR A 132 6.64 12.68 0.01
CA THR A 132 7.66 13.26 -0.88
C THR A 132 9.06 13.02 -0.32
N VAL A 133 9.25 13.25 0.99
CA VAL A 133 10.53 12.99 1.66
C VAL A 133 10.90 11.51 1.59
N ALA A 134 9.95 10.61 1.86
CA ALA A 134 10.17 9.18 1.73
C ALA A 134 10.60 8.79 0.31
N LEU A 135 9.92 9.30 -0.73
CA LEU A 135 10.25 9.01 -2.12
C LEU A 135 11.66 9.48 -2.50
N LEU A 136 12.07 10.67 -2.05
CA LEU A 136 13.43 11.17 -2.26
C LEU A 136 14.47 10.24 -1.64
N LYS A 137 14.22 9.76 -0.42
CA LYS A 137 15.14 8.84 0.29
C LYS A 137 15.20 7.45 -0.33
N ILE A 138 14.08 6.95 -0.86
CA ILE A 138 14.07 5.74 -1.68
C ILE A 138 15.00 5.91 -2.89
N ALA A 139 14.88 7.03 -3.61
CA ALA A 139 15.72 7.31 -4.78
C ALA A 139 17.21 7.47 -4.41
N GLU A 140 17.53 8.12 -3.29
CA GLU A 140 18.91 8.22 -2.80
C GLU A 140 19.52 6.84 -2.53
N CYS A 141 18.79 5.93 -1.86
CA CYS A 141 19.24 4.56 -1.65
C CYS A 141 19.42 3.79 -2.97
N ASP A 142 18.48 3.88 -3.91
CA ASP A 142 18.62 3.20 -5.21
C ASP A 142 19.85 3.72 -5.99
N ASN A 143 20.15 5.02 -5.89
CA ASN A 143 21.29 5.65 -6.55
C ASN A 143 22.67 5.18 -6.03
N GLU A 144 22.76 4.70 -4.78
CA GLU A 144 23.98 4.08 -4.26
C GLU A 144 24.46 2.91 -5.15
N TYR A 145 23.51 2.16 -5.72
CA TYR A 145 23.78 0.98 -6.55
C TYR A 145 23.85 1.27 -8.05
N GLU A 146 23.36 2.43 -8.49
CA GLU A 146 23.49 2.92 -9.87
C GLU A 146 24.86 3.55 -10.15
N SER A 147 25.57 3.98 -9.10
CA SER A 147 26.92 4.52 -9.20
C SER A 147 27.92 3.46 -9.69
N SER A 148 28.93 3.86 -10.48
CA SER A 148 29.92 2.92 -11.02
C SER A 148 30.81 2.29 -9.92
N PRO A 149 31.08 0.96 -9.95
CA PRO A 149 30.46 -0.01 -10.84
C PRO A 149 29.00 -0.25 -10.47
N LYS A 150 28.11 -0.18 -11.46
CA LYS A 150 26.67 -0.42 -11.28
C LYS A 150 26.46 -1.86 -10.82
N ARG A 151 25.60 -2.04 -9.81
CA ARG A 151 25.28 -3.35 -9.20
C ARG A 151 23.78 -3.43 -8.92
N GLN A 152 23.26 -4.63 -8.71
CA GLN A 152 21.88 -4.80 -8.27
C GLN A 152 21.79 -4.53 -6.76
N SER A 153 20.86 -3.66 -6.35
CA SER A 153 20.57 -3.44 -4.94
C SER A 153 19.87 -4.67 -4.34
N PRO A 154 20.29 -5.18 -3.16
CA PRO A 154 19.56 -6.21 -2.45
C PRO A 154 18.22 -5.71 -1.89
N LEU A 155 17.97 -4.38 -1.93
CA LEU A 155 16.73 -3.75 -1.49
C LEU A 155 15.80 -3.35 -2.64
N SER A 156 16.20 -3.56 -3.89
CA SER A 156 15.49 -3.10 -5.09
C SER A 156 14.00 -3.46 -5.14
N ASP A 157 13.64 -4.69 -4.75
CA ASP A 157 12.23 -5.10 -4.71
C ASP A 157 11.44 -4.35 -3.63
N PHE A 158 12.07 -4.03 -2.50
CA PHE A 158 11.44 -3.27 -1.42
C PHE A 158 11.27 -1.80 -1.81
N THR A 159 12.33 -1.15 -2.30
CA THR A 159 12.30 0.26 -2.74
C THR A 159 11.30 0.46 -3.88
N PHE A 160 11.23 -0.49 -4.82
CA PHE A 160 10.21 -0.50 -5.86
C PHE A 160 8.79 -0.56 -5.28
N LYS A 161 8.50 -1.51 -4.38
CA LYS A 161 7.17 -1.65 -3.76
C LYS A 161 6.76 -0.41 -2.98
N MET A 162 7.67 0.16 -2.18
CA MET A 162 7.43 1.39 -1.44
C MET A 162 7.07 2.54 -2.38
N GLY A 163 7.86 2.74 -3.44
CA GLY A 163 7.60 3.78 -4.44
C GLY A 163 6.24 3.62 -5.12
N ARG A 164 5.82 2.38 -5.43
CA ARG A 164 4.49 2.12 -6.02
C ARG A 164 3.35 2.39 -5.04
N LEU A 165 3.51 2.09 -3.76
CA LEU A 165 2.51 2.43 -2.73
C LEU A 165 2.41 3.95 -2.53
N ILE A 166 3.53 4.67 -2.56
CA ILE A 166 3.54 6.14 -2.55
C ILE A 166 2.80 6.71 -3.77
N ASP A 167 3.02 6.15 -4.97
CA ASP A 167 2.30 6.56 -6.20
C ASP A 167 0.78 6.38 -6.05
N ILE A 168 0.34 5.25 -5.51
CA ILE A 168 -1.08 4.98 -5.23
C ILE A 168 -1.65 6.03 -4.28
N SER A 169 -0.94 6.36 -3.20
CA SER A 169 -1.33 7.43 -2.28
C SER A 169 -1.47 8.78 -2.98
N TYR A 170 -0.53 9.19 -3.83
CA TYR A 170 -0.68 10.43 -4.59
C TYR A 170 -1.93 10.45 -5.49
N VAL A 171 -2.27 9.32 -6.11
CA VAL A 171 -3.49 9.20 -6.90
C VAL A 171 -4.74 9.41 -6.05
N ILE A 172 -4.80 8.77 -4.87
CA ILE A 172 -5.93 8.88 -3.95
C ILE A 172 -6.03 10.31 -3.42
N ILE A 173 -4.94 10.91 -2.94
CA ILE A 173 -4.94 12.29 -2.44
C ILE A 173 -5.37 13.27 -3.53
N ASN A 174 -4.91 13.08 -4.78
CA ASN A 174 -5.35 13.92 -5.89
C ASN A 174 -6.85 13.79 -6.16
N LYS A 175 -7.43 12.59 -6.06
CA LYS A 175 -8.88 12.40 -6.14
C LYS A 175 -9.62 13.07 -4.98
N ILE A 176 -9.06 13.07 -3.77
CA ILE A 176 -9.65 13.73 -2.60
C ILE A 176 -9.69 15.26 -2.77
N LEU A 177 -8.61 15.85 -3.29
CA LEU A 177 -8.47 17.32 -3.37
C LEU A 177 -9.10 17.95 -4.61
N LEU A 178 -9.31 17.16 -5.67
CA LEU A 178 -9.86 17.63 -6.96
C LEU A 178 -11.31 17.18 -7.21
N GLY A 179 -11.81 16.23 -6.42
CA GLY A 179 -13.20 15.74 -6.46
C GLY A 179 -14.12 16.56 -5.58
#